data_AF-A0A392URE9-F1
#
_entry.id   AF-A0A392URE9-F1
#
_cell.length_a   1.000
_cell.length_b   1.000
_cell.length_c   1.000
_cell.angle_alpha   90.00
_cell.angle_beta   90.00
_cell.angle_gamma   90.00
#
_symmetry.space_group_name_H-M   'P 1'
#
loop_
_entity.id
_entity.type
_entity.pdbx_description
1 polymer ?
#
loop_
_entity_poly.entity_id
_entity_poly.type
_entity_poly.pdbx_seq_one_letter_code
_entity_poly.pdbx_strand_id
1 'polypeptide(L)' 'DHQPGREDEMRLERFMKHKPTLFTGGYNPDGDVKWVEEMEIVFEAMGCTEEHKITLGTYVLCEEANQWWKNAKLRLGA' A
#
# COMPACT_ATOMS: atom_id res chain seq x y z
N ASP A 1 3.28 23.56 15.02
CA ASP A 1 4.18 22.48 14.59
C ASP A 1 3.45 21.50 13.69
N HIS A 2 3.65 21.61 12.38
CA HIS A 2 3.25 20.59 11.40
C HIS A 2 4.50 19.77 11.10
N GLN A 3 4.69 18.66 11.80
CA GLN A 3 5.78 17.72 11.51
C GLN A 3 5.25 16.68 10.51
N PRO A 4 5.71 16.69 9.25
CA PRO A 4 5.19 15.80 8.20
C PRO A 4 5.25 14.32 8.60
N GLY A 5 6.32 13.90 9.27
CA GLY A 5 6.49 12.52 9.73
C GLY A 5 5.45 12.04 10.75
N ARG A 6 4.89 12.95 11.57
CA ARG A 6 3.83 12.59 12.52
C ARG A 6 2.51 12.29 11.80
N GLU A 7 2.19 13.04 10.76
CA GLU A 7 0.98 12.84 9.97
C GLU A 7 1.01 11.53 9.20
N ASP A 8 2.19 11.18 8.66
CA ASP A 8 2.41 9.90 7.96
C ASP A 8 2.28 8.71 8.91
N GLU A 9 2.84 8.82 10.12
CA GLU A 9 2.70 7.80 11.17
C GLU A 9 1.22 7.60 11.58
N MET A 10 0.49 8.68 11.85
CA MET A 10 -0.94 8.62 12.17
C MET A 10 -1.77 7.99 11.03
N ARG A 11 -1.40 8.28 9.78
CA ARG A 11 -2.05 7.70 8.60
C ARG A 11 -1.77 6.20 8.49
N LEU A 12 -0.53 5.79 8.70
CA LEU A 12 -0.14 4.38 8.72
C LEU A 12 -0.86 3.62 9.83
N GLU A 13 -0.92 4.17 11.05
CA GLU A 13 -1.66 3.55 12.16
C GLU A 13 -3.15 3.37 11.82
N ARG A 14 -3.79 4.38 11.23
CA ARG A 14 -5.18 4.29 10.79
C ARG A 14 -5.36 3.21 9.72
N PHE A 15 -4.45 3.14 8.75
CA PHE A 15 -4.46 2.10 7.71
C PHE A 15 -4.36 0.71 8.33
N MET A 16 -3.41 0.48 9.24
CA MET A 16 -3.22 -0.82 9.89
C MET A 16 -4.42 -1.23 10.77
N LYS A 17 -5.18 -0.27 11.33
CA LYS A 17 -6.44 -0.56 12.05
C LYS A 17 -7.52 -1.19 11.16
N HIS A 18 -7.49 -0.94 9.85
CA HIS A 18 -8.38 -1.60 8.89
C HIS A 18 -7.94 -3.03 8.56
N LYS A 19 -6.82 -3.51 9.10
CA LYS A 19 -6.25 -4.85 8.89
C LYS A 19 -6.15 -5.19 7.40
N PRO A 20 -5.39 -4.39 6.64
CA PRO A 20 -5.25 -4.61 5.21
C PRO A 20 -4.64 -5.99 4.94
N THR A 21 -5.08 -6.62 3.85
CA THR A 21 -4.58 -7.94 3.43
C THR A 21 -3.18 -7.79 2.84
N LEU A 22 -2.26 -8.70 3.21
CA LEU A 22 -0.92 -8.74 2.63
C LEU A 22 -0.97 -9.31 1.21
N PHE A 23 -0.12 -8.79 0.34
CA PHE A 23 -0.01 -9.25 -1.05
C PHE A 23 1.36 -9.87 -1.30
N THR A 24 1.38 -11.19 -1.43
CA THR A 24 2.60 -11.94 -1.76
C THR A 24 2.93 -11.85 -3.25
N GLY A 25 1.93 -11.63 -4.10
CA GLY A 25 2.01 -11.82 -5.55
C GLY A 25 1.73 -13.27 -5.96
N GLY A 26 1.92 -13.58 -7.25
CA GLY A 26 1.77 -14.92 -7.82
C GLY A 26 0.92 -14.96 -9.08
N TYR A 27 0.49 -16.16 -9.48
CA TYR A 27 -0.39 -16.36 -10.64
C TYR A 27 -1.81 -16.68 -10.16
N ASN A 28 -2.52 -15.66 -9.66
CA ASN A 28 -3.90 -15.78 -9.21
C ASN A 28 -4.72 -14.53 -9.60
N PRO A 29 -5.14 -14.41 -10.87
CA PRO A 29 -5.79 -13.20 -11.37
C PRO A 29 -7.03 -12.77 -10.57
N ASP A 30 -7.86 -13.73 -10.13
CA ASP A 30 -9.06 -13.43 -9.35
C ASP A 30 -8.71 -12.92 -7.94
N GLY A 31 -7.68 -13.50 -7.32
CA GLY A 31 -7.17 -13.05 -6.02
C GLY A 31 -6.51 -11.67 -6.11
N ASP A 32 -5.79 -11.41 -7.20
CA ASP A 32 -5.12 -10.12 -7.43
C ASP A 32 -6.15 -8.99 -7.60
N VAL A 33 -7.19 -9.22 -8.42
CA VAL A 33 -8.29 -8.26 -8.60
C VAL A 33 -9.01 -8.01 -7.29
N LYS A 34 -9.36 -9.07 -6.56
CA LYS A 34 -10.04 -8.94 -5.27
C LYS A 34 -9.20 -8.17 -4.24
N TRP A 35 -7.89 -8.42 -4.20
CA TRP A 35 -6.99 -7.70 -3.31
C TRP A 35 -6.96 -6.20 -3.61
N VAL A 36 -6.92 -5.82 -4.89
CA VAL A 36 -6.97 -4.41 -5.31
C VAL A 36 -8.30 -3.77 -4.88
N GLU A 37 -9.43 -4.44 -5.10
CA GLU A 37 -10.75 -3.93 -4.70
C GLU A 37 -10.83 -3.70 -3.19
N GLU A 38 -10.34 -4.64 -2.38
CA GLU A 38 -10.28 -4.50 -0.91
C GLU A 38 -9.42 -3.30 -0.49
N MET A 39 -8.28 -3.07 -1.15
CA MET A 39 -7.40 -1.94 -0.87
C MET A 39 -8.02 -0.60 -1.26
N GLU A 40 -8.66 -0.49 -2.42
CA GLU A 40 -9.31 0.75 -2.87
C GLU A 40 -10.43 1.18 -1.91
N ILE A 41 -11.21 0.24 -1.36
CA ILE A 41 -12.24 0.54 -0.34
C ILE A 41 -11.61 1.19 0.90
N VAL A 42 -10.48 0.67 1.38
CA VAL A 42 -9.78 1.22 2.55
C VAL A 42 -9.22 2.61 2.23
N PHE A 43 -8.60 2.78 1.06
CA PHE A 43 -8.05 4.07 0.64
C PHE A 43 -9.11 5.15 0.49
N GLU A 44 -10.27 4.81 -0.09
CA GLU A 44 -11.41 5.70 -0.21
C GLU A 44 -11.97 6.09 1.16
N ALA A 45 -12.18 5.12 2.05
CA ALA A 45 -12.65 5.36 3.42
C ALA A 45 -11.69 6.25 4.25
N MET A 46 -10.40 6.23 3.90
CA MET A 46 -9.38 7.07 4.52
C MET A 46 -9.18 8.42 3.84
N GLY A 47 -9.73 8.64 2.64
CA GLY A 47 -9.49 9.84 1.84
C GLY A 47 -8.04 9.96 1.37
N CYS A 48 -7.42 8.84 0.97
CA CYS A 48 -6.03 8.82 0.51
C CYS A 48 -5.88 9.56 -0.83
N THR A 49 -4.80 10.33 -0.95
CA THR A 49 -4.30 10.82 -2.25
C THR A 49 -3.55 9.68 -2.93
N GLU A 50 -3.29 9.79 -4.23
CA GLU A 50 -2.49 8.80 -4.96
C GLU A 50 -1.10 8.56 -4.33
N GLU A 51 -0.47 9.62 -3.81
CA GLU A 51 0.80 9.52 -3.08
C GLU A 51 0.66 8.71 -1.77
N HIS A 52 -0.42 8.93 -1.02
CA HIS A 52 -0.72 8.14 0.17
C HIS A 52 -1.01 6.68 -0.18
N LYS A 53 -1.74 6.40 -1.27
CA LYS A 53 -2.03 5.04 -1.74
C LYS A 53 -0.75 4.28 -2.06
N ILE A 54 0.17 4.91 -2.80
CA ILE A 54 1.49 4.31 -3.10
C ILE A 54 2.23 4.03 -1.79
N THR A 55 2.30 4.99 -0.88
CA THR A 55 3.04 4.81 0.37
C THR A 55 2.46 3.67 1.21
N LEU A 56 1.17 3.69 1.48
CA LEU A 56 0.47 2.68 2.30
C LEU A 56 0.40 1.31 1.63
N GLY A 57 0.09 1.26 0.33
CA GLY A 57 0.04 0.01 -0.43
C GLY A 57 1.38 -0.73 -0.44
N THR A 58 2.50 -0.01 -0.34
CA THR A 58 3.82 -0.65 -0.29
C THR A 58 4.14 -1.32 1.04
N TYR A 59 3.46 -0.95 2.13
CA TYR A 59 3.61 -1.62 3.43
C TYR A 59 3.01 -3.03 3.45
N VAL A 60 2.05 -3.33 2.57
CA VAL A 60 1.34 -4.61 2.55
C VAL A 60 1.87 -5.56 1.49
N LEU A 61 2.82 -5.13 0.67
CA LEU A 61 3.54 -6.02 -0.25
C LEU A 61 4.49 -6.93 0.54
N CYS A 62 4.41 -8.23 0.27
CA CYS A 62 5.25 -9.25 0.86
C CYS A 62 6.01 -10.04 -0.23
N GLU A 63 7.05 -10.76 0.19
CA GLU A 63 7.82 -11.71 -0.62
C GLU A 63 8.08 -11.21 -2.06
N GLU A 64 7.59 -11.93 -3.08
CA GLU A 64 7.82 -11.66 -4.49
C GLU A 64 7.33 -10.27 -4.91
N ALA A 65 6.13 -9.87 -4.48
CA ALA A 65 5.58 -8.55 -4.79
C ALA A 65 6.44 -7.41 -4.20
N ASN A 66 6.95 -7.56 -2.98
CA ASN A 66 7.84 -6.58 -2.37
C ASN A 66 9.18 -6.49 -3.11
N GLN A 67 9.75 -7.64 -3.51
CA GLN A 67 11.00 -7.65 -4.28
C GLN A 67 10.80 -7.00 -5.66
N TRP A 68 9.70 -7.31 -6.34
CA TRP A 68 9.36 -6.68 -7.61
C TRP A 68 9.26 -5.16 -7.47
N TRP A 69 8.55 -4.68 -6.45
CA TRP A 69 8.36 -3.26 -6.23
C TRP A 69 9.67 -2.50 -5.91
N LYS A 70 10.54 -3.08 -5.08
CA LYS A 70 11.88 -2.53 -4.81
C LYS A 70 12.70 -2.39 -6.10
N ASN A 71 12.67 -3.40 -6.95
CA ASN A 71 13.35 -3.37 -8.25
C ASN A 71 12.72 -2.35 -9.22
N ALA A 72 11.39 -2.23 -9.23
CA ALA A 72 10.69 -1.23 -10.03
C ALA A 72 11.07 0.20 -9.63
N LYS A 73 11.11 0.49 -8.32
CA LYS A 73 11.54 1.80 -7.80
C LYS A 73 12.94 2.20 -8.27
N LEU A 74 13.90 1.27 -8.23
CA LEU A 74 15.27 1.51 -8.72
C LEU A 74 15.31 1.87 -10.21
N ARG A 75 14.41 1.30 -11.01
CA ARG A 75 14.32 1.57 -12.45
C ARG A 75 13.64 2.89 -12.77
N LEU A 76 12.71 3.31 -11.92
CA LEU A 76 11.98 4.57 -12.06
C LEU A 76 12.82 5.80 -11.64
N GLY A 77 14.03 5.60 -11.10
CA GLY A 77 14.93 6.69 -10.73
C GLY A 77 14.42 7.53 -9.56
N ALA A 78 13.66 6.92 -8.65
CA ALA A 78 13.23 7.53 -7.40
C ALA A 78 14.35 7.56 -6.36
#